data_AF-A0A7L7VST0-F1
#
_entry.id   AF-A0A7L7VST0-F1
#
_cell.length_a   1.000
_cell.length_b   1.000
_cell.length_c   1.000
_cell.angle_alpha   90.00
_cell.angle_beta   90.00
_cell.angle_gamma   90.00
#
_symmetry.space_group_name_H-M   'P 1'
#
loop_
_entity.id
_entity.type
_entity.pdbx_description
1 polymer ?
#
loop_
_entity_poly.entity_id
_entity_poly.type
_entity_poly.pdbx_seq_one_letter_code
_entity_poly.pdbx_strand_id
1 'polypeptide(L)'
;MAKKTGRSKTRNKNQRHLKAVPSAPKMPLQLVLNHRVVDSMAVEFIQWSAAEFRDPAEAFECLELVKVFLSAQHAIEGSSSATAIAGEGVEAAVESIASALDPEHADDAFDDLYFALESYVRFLKGTGRWTGTEGAYAELQAVLGSGPAAAAPDHPDIVVPRLSDEEQESAFDAMPLIRRASALLEWVGAGKEVTATGALRLKDIEPAAAAVEVLARGKRGAKRPATESAGERPDGPLEVGSMFDVPVLNEVWSALVGAGLIRLGSTRAVPGPEAAAWNSAEVGERLKARRMLAVVLLVGVLSSSDAVWDVESVGGTVLAVLTYGTTEDPVPVAQLEALASMELGEAFPDHGIVDDPDLSDASQDEARLEAIYASYAAMEARRSLGLLAELGLVDADTHYRVPPVAVQCVDLAAGYLDTADELSGAEEPESNVVALHAPSRTGRPSKDR
;
A
#
# COMPACT_ATOMS: atom_id res chain seq x y z
N MET A 1 33.09 -81.34 17.47
CA MET A 1 33.74 -80.60 18.58
C MET A 1 33.33 -79.13 18.49
N ALA A 2 33.44 -78.41 19.62
CA ALA A 2 33.04 -77.02 19.90
C ALA A 2 31.56 -76.79 20.33
N LYS A 3 31.45 -76.23 21.54
CA LYS A 3 30.28 -75.96 22.38
C LYS A 3 29.82 -74.49 22.25
N LYS A 4 28.51 -74.27 22.48
CA LYS A 4 27.79 -73.18 23.21
C LYS A 4 28.39 -71.74 23.15
N THR A 5 27.63 -70.68 22.89
CA THR A 5 26.50 -70.16 23.69
C THR A 5 25.63 -69.18 22.88
N GLY A 6 24.35 -69.03 23.27
CA GLY A 6 23.42 -68.05 22.70
C GLY A 6 23.02 -66.92 23.68
N ARG A 7 22.55 -65.81 23.11
CA ARG A 7 21.65 -64.72 23.60
C ARG A 7 21.97 -63.44 22.78
N SER A 8 21.09 -62.52 22.37
CA SER A 8 19.62 -62.36 22.35
C SER A 8 19.29 -61.08 21.55
N LYS A 9 18.21 -61.11 20.74
CA LYS A 9 17.32 -60.06 20.17
C LYS A 9 17.66 -58.55 20.25
N THR A 10 17.54 -57.84 19.11
CA THR A 10 16.59 -56.71 18.79
C THR A 10 16.87 -56.20 17.36
N ARG A 11 15.97 -56.33 16.36
CA ARG A 11 14.78 -55.54 15.94
C ARG A 11 15.07 -54.20 15.24
N ASN A 12 14.85 -54.15 13.91
CA ASN A 12 13.98 -53.17 13.20
C ASN A 12 13.84 -53.64 11.73
N LYS A 13 12.67 -54.04 11.20
CA LYS A 13 11.43 -53.29 10.87
C LYS A 13 11.66 -52.09 9.96
N ASN A 14 11.60 -52.32 8.64
CA ASN A 14 10.68 -51.68 7.68
C ASN A 14 11.25 -51.72 6.26
N GLN A 15 11.18 -52.90 5.64
CA GLN A 15 11.08 -53.01 4.19
C GLN A 15 9.90 -53.94 3.92
N ARG A 16 8.73 -53.35 3.73
CA ARG A 16 7.60 -54.03 3.09
C ARG A 16 6.92 -53.02 2.16
N HIS A 17 7.12 -53.30 0.88
CA HIS A 17 6.13 -53.19 -0.19
C HIS A 17 5.37 -51.86 -0.25
N LEU A 18 5.97 -50.88 -0.93
CA LEU A 18 5.20 -49.93 -1.72
C LEU A 18 4.42 -50.75 -2.78
N LYS A 19 3.21 -51.14 -2.41
CA LYS A 19 2.16 -51.50 -3.36
C LYS A 19 1.98 -50.30 -4.29
N ALA A 20 1.80 -50.61 -5.57
CA ALA A 20 1.55 -49.69 -6.66
C ALA A 20 0.81 -48.42 -6.24
N VAL A 21 1.57 -47.32 -6.18
CA VAL A 21 1.01 -45.97 -6.27
C VAL A 21 0.52 -45.85 -7.72
N PRO A 22 -0.75 -45.52 -7.99
CA PRO A 22 -1.17 -45.13 -9.34
C PRO A 22 -0.21 -44.05 -9.81
N SER A 23 0.38 -44.17 -11.01
CA SER A 23 1.20 -43.08 -11.55
C SER A 23 0.43 -41.79 -11.37
N ALA A 24 1.03 -40.81 -10.68
CA ALA A 24 0.53 -39.45 -10.67
C ALA A 24 0.19 -39.10 -12.14
N PRO A 25 -1.02 -38.60 -12.43
CA PRO A 25 -1.42 -38.32 -13.80
C PRO A 25 -0.30 -37.48 -14.45
N LYS A 26 0.23 -37.97 -15.58
CA LYS A 26 1.27 -37.25 -16.30
C LYS A 26 0.69 -35.89 -16.66
N MET A 27 1.29 -34.81 -16.16
CA MET A 27 0.85 -33.45 -16.51
C MET A 27 0.72 -33.35 -18.04
N PRO A 28 -0.41 -32.82 -18.55
CA PRO A 28 -0.61 -32.62 -19.98
C PRO A 28 0.57 -31.88 -20.59
N LEU A 29 1.01 -32.28 -21.80
CA LEU A 29 2.18 -31.69 -22.45
C LEU A 29 2.06 -30.16 -22.58
N GLN A 30 0.85 -29.67 -22.85
CA GLN A 30 0.55 -28.23 -22.90
C GLN A 30 0.84 -27.53 -21.56
N LEU A 31 0.44 -28.11 -20.43
CA LEU A 31 0.71 -27.55 -19.11
C LEU A 31 2.21 -27.53 -18.78
N VAL A 32 2.93 -28.61 -19.14
CA VAL A 32 4.40 -28.67 -19.00
C VAL A 32 5.08 -27.58 -19.85
N LEU A 33 4.57 -27.33 -21.06
CA LEU A 33 5.08 -26.26 -21.91
C LEU A 33 4.76 -24.87 -21.33
N ASN A 34 3.56 -24.66 -20.80
CA ASN A 34 3.18 -23.41 -20.14
C ASN A 34 4.08 -23.11 -18.93
N HIS A 35 4.33 -24.09 -18.07
CA HIS A 35 5.25 -23.92 -16.93
C HIS A 35 6.66 -23.57 -17.38
N ARG A 36 7.17 -24.23 -18.44
CA ARG A 36 8.49 -23.90 -19.01
C ARG A 36 8.55 -22.51 -19.62
N VAL A 37 7.44 -22.03 -20.19
CA VAL A 37 7.33 -20.67 -20.71
C VAL A 37 7.45 -19.68 -19.54
N VAL A 38 6.70 -19.88 -18.45
CA VAL A 38 6.83 -19.09 -17.21
C VAL A 38 8.27 -19.13 -16.67
N ASP A 39 8.87 -20.32 -16.55
CA ASP A 39 10.26 -20.51 -16.09
C ASP A 39 11.28 -19.74 -16.93
N SER A 40 11.09 -19.74 -18.26
CA SER A 40 12.02 -19.09 -19.17
C SER A 40 12.06 -17.57 -19.01
N MET A 41 11.00 -16.99 -18.45
CA MET A 41 10.85 -15.55 -18.21
C MET A 41 11.24 -15.14 -16.78
N ALA A 42 11.55 -16.08 -15.88
CA ALA A 42 11.69 -15.80 -14.46
C ALA A 42 12.74 -14.73 -14.12
N VAL A 43 13.91 -14.77 -14.76
CA VAL A 43 14.97 -13.78 -14.53
C VAL A 43 14.54 -12.39 -14.97
N GLU A 44 13.80 -12.30 -16.08
CA GLU A 44 13.34 -11.04 -16.66
C GLU A 44 12.18 -10.47 -15.85
N PHE A 45 11.29 -11.32 -15.35
CA PHE A 45 10.21 -10.96 -14.43
C PHE A 45 10.77 -10.39 -13.12
N ILE A 46 11.71 -11.08 -12.48
CA ILE A 46 12.35 -10.63 -11.22
C ILE A 46 13.08 -9.28 -11.41
N GLN A 47 13.68 -9.05 -12.58
CA GLN A 47 14.35 -7.78 -12.87
C GLN A 47 13.34 -6.65 -13.15
N TRP A 48 12.28 -6.95 -13.89
CA TRP A 48 11.21 -6.02 -14.21
C TRP A 48 10.45 -5.59 -12.94
N SER A 49 10.18 -6.54 -12.05
CA SER A 49 9.38 -6.32 -10.85
C SER A 49 10.19 -5.80 -9.65
N ALA A 50 11.49 -5.53 -9.81
CA ALA A 50 12.38 -5.08 -8.73
C ALA A 50 12.03 -3.70 -8.11
N ALA A 51 11.16 -2.93 -8.77
CA ALA A 51 10.58 -1.70 -8.22
C ALA A 51 9.40 -1.97 -7.27
N GLU A 52 8.70 -3.09 -7.46
CA GLU A 52 7.48 -3.47 -6.76
C GLU A 52 7.78 -4.48 -5.63
N PHE A 53 8.63 -5.47 -5.89
CA PHE A 53 9.07 -6.44 -4.90
C PHE A 53 10.39 -6.02 -4.26
N ARG A 54 10.43 -6.03 -2.93
CA ARG A 54 11.65 -5.71 -2.18
C ARG A 54 12.60 -6.91 -2.11
N ASP A 55 12.06 -8.13 -2.19
CA ASP A 55 12.82 -9.39 -2.20
C ASP A 55 12.57 -10.16 -3.52
N PRO A 56 13.64 -10.53 -4.27
CA PRO A 56 13.53 -11.44 -5.42
C PRO A 56 12.82 -12.78 -5.14
N ALA A 57 12.76 -13.22 -3.88
CA ALA A 57 12.00 -14.39 -3.48
C ALA A 57 10.48 -14.21 -3.67
N GLU A 58 9.94 -13.03 -3.36
CA GLU A 58 8.52 -12.70 -3.52
C GLU A 58 8.10 -12.73 -5.00
N ALA A 59 8.95 -12.18 -5.87
CA ALA A 59 8.74 -12.24 -7.32
C ALA A 59 8.80 -13.68 -7.87
N PHE A 60 9.59 -14.55 -7.26
CA PHE A 60 9.64 -15.97 -7.63
C PHE A 60 8.38 -16.70 -7.17
N GLU A 61 7.88 -16.41 -5.96
CA GLU A 61 6.64 -16.96 -5.42
C GLU A 61 5.43 -16.58 -6.31
N CYS A 62 5.38 -15.34 -6.82
CA CYS A 62 4.37 -14.93 -7.80
C CYS A 62 4.34 -15.84 -9.04
N LEU A 63 5.51 -16.20 -9.58
CA LEU A 63 5.58 -17.08 -10.76
C LEU A 63 5.15 -18.52 -10.44
N GLU A 64 5.37 -18.99 -9.22
CA GLU A 64 4.85 -20.29 -8.78
C GLU A 64 3.32 -20.26 -8.64
N LEU A 65 2.75 -19.18 -8.09
CA LEU A 65 1.30 -18.97 -8.01
C LEU A 65 0.65 -18.94 -9.39
N VAL A 66 1.27 -18.25 -10.37
CA VAL A 66 0.82 -18.27 -11.78
C VAL A 66 0.81 -19.69 -12.35
N LYS A 67 1.83 -20.52 -12.04
CA LYS A 67 1.85 -21.91 -12.51
C LYS A 67 0.75 -22.76 -11.87
N VAL A 68 0.45 -22.51 -10.60
CA VAL A 68 -0.67 -23.15 -9.88
C VAL A 68 -1.98 -22.77 -10.55
N PHE A 69 -2.20 -21.48 -10.80
CA PHE A 69 -3.36 -20.98 -11.56
C PHE A 69 -3.50 -21.63 -12.93
N LEU A 70 -2.44 -21.63 -13.75
CA LEU A 70 -2.48 -22.24 -15.09
C LEU A 70 -2.80 -23.74 -15.07
N SER A 71 -2.49 -24.40 -13.95
CA SER A 71 -2.83 -25.81 -13.73
C SER A 71 -4.31 -25.98 -13.38
N ALA A 72 -4.85 -25.11 -12.52
CA ALA A 72 -6.27 -25.10 -12.16
C ALA A 72 -7.16 -24.74 -13.37
N GLN A 73 -6.81 -23.68 -14.10
CA GLN A 73 -7.53 -23.30 -15.33
C GLN A 73 -7.50 -24.43 -16.36
N HIS A 74 -6.35 -25.09 -16.55
CA HIS A 74 -6.27 -26.26 -17.44
C HIS A 74 -7.15 -27.42 -16.99
N ALA A 75 -7.28 -27.65 -15.69
CA ALA A 75 -8.12 -28.71 -15.15
C ALA A 75 -9.61 -28.44 -15.37
N ILE A 76 -10.02 -27.17 -15.33
CA ILE A 76 -11.42 -26.74 -15.50
C ILE A 76 -11.80 -26.67 -16.99
N GLU A 77 -10.97 -26.01 -17.81
CA GLU A 77 -11.30 -25.70 -19.20
C GLU A 77 -10.74 -26.71 -20.20
N GLY A 78 -9.85 -27.61 -19.76
CA GLY A 78 -9.13 -28.55 -20.62
C GLY A 78 -8.03 -27.92 -21.46
N SER A 79 -7.78 -26.61 -21.32
CA SER A 79 -6.69 -25.89 -21.97
C SER A 79 -6.25 -24.71 -21.11
N SER A 80 -5.01 -24.27 -21.27
CA SER A 80 -4.52 -23.01 -20.67
C SER A 80 -3.37 -22.46 -21.51
N SER A 81 -3.04 -21.19 -21.31
CA SER A 81 -1.94 -20.53 -22.01
C SER A 81 -1.15 -19.65 -21.04
N ALA A 82 0.17 -19.77 -21.05
CA ALA A 82 1.04 -18.91 -20.26
C ALA A 82 1.12 -17.46 -20.79
N THR A 83 0.75 -17.20 -22.05
CA THR A 83 0.90 -15.86 -22.67
C THR A 83 -0.38 -15.31 -23.28
N ALA A 84 -1.49 -16.03 -23.15
CA ALA A 84 -2.82 -15.61 -23.62
C ALA A 84 -3.86 -16.15 -22.63
N ILE A 85 -3.76 -15.69 -21.38
CA ILE A 85 -4.64 -16.11 -20.29
C ILE A 85 -6.06 -15.63 -20.62
N ALA A 86 -7.04 -16.53 -20.55
CA ALA A 86 -8.44 -16.16 -20.71
C ALA A 86 -8.97 -15.59 -19.39
N GLY A 87 -9.79 -14.53 -19.46
CA GLY A 87 -10.53 -14.00 -18.31
C GLY A 87 -11.68 -14.91 -17.89
N GLU A 88 -12.27 -15.62 -18.85
CA GLU A 88 -13.23 -16.71 -18.57
C GLU A 88 -12.54 -17.76 -17.68
N GLY A 89 -13.26 -18.21 -16.64
CA GLY A 89 -12.80 -19.27 -15.74
C GLY A 89 -11.72 -18.90 -14.71
N VAL A 90 -11.27 -17.64 -14.65
CA VAL A 90 -10.33 -17.17 -13.62
C VAL A 90 -10.89 -17.40 -12.22
N GLU A 91 -12.10 -16.90 -11.94
CA GLU A 91 -12.76 -17.02 -10.64
C GLU A 91 -12.90 -18.49 -10.20
N ALA A 92 -13.39 -19.35 -11.11
CA ALA A 92 -13.53 -20.79 -10.87
C ALA A 92 -12.17 -21.48 -10.62
N ALA A 93 -11.10 -21.04 -11.28
CA ALA A 93 -9.75 -21.57 -11.08
C ALA A 93 -9.16 -21.14 -9.73
N VAL A 94 -9.36 -19.89 -9.32
CA VAL A 94 -8.94 -19.39 -8.00
C VAL A 94 -9.74 -20.08 -6.90
N GLU A 95 -11.06 -20.17 -7.02
CA GLU A 95 -11.94 -20.90 -6.08
C GLU A 95 -11.53 -22.37 -5.94
N SER A 96 -11.17 -23.02 -7.05
CA SER A 96 -10.68 -24.40 -7.03
C SER A 96 -9.34 -24.55 -6.31
N ILE A 97 -8.48 -23.54 -6.32
CA ILE A 97 -7.20 -23.56 -5.60
C ILE A 97 -7.44 -23.31 -4.11
N ALA A 98 -8.23 -22.28 -3.78
CA ALA A 98 -8.61 -21.96 -2.40
C ALA A 98 -9.30 -23.15 -1.72
N SER A 99 -10.22 -23.82 -2.41
CA SER A 99 -10.91 -25.02 -1.91
C SER A 99 -9.98 -26.21 -1.62
N ALA A 100 -8.75 -26.20 -2.17
CA ALA A 100 -7.75 -27.24 -1.93
C ALA A 100 -6.80 -26.90 -0.76
N LEU A 101 -6.88 -25.67 -0.24
CA LEU A 101 -6.09 -25.19 0.90
C LEU A 101 -6.84 -25.41 2.22
N ASP A 102 -6.12 -25.24 3.33
CA ASP A 102 -6.72 -25.16 4.66
C ASP A 102 -7.57 -23.88 4.72
N PRO A 103 -8.81 -23.89 5.25
CA PRO A 103 -9.66 -22.70 5.36
C PRO A 103 -8.96 -21.48 5.97
N GLU A 104 -8.02 -21.68 6.90
CA GLU A 104 -7.24 -20.58 7.51
C GLU A 104 -6.30 -19.86 6.53
N HIS A 105 -6.04 -20.42 5.34
CA HIS A 105 -5.13 -19.89 4.32
C HIS A 105 -5.84 -19.72 2.95
N ALA A 106 -7.15 -19.97 2.89
CA ALA A 106 -7.90 -19.89 1.64
C ALA A 106 -8.06 -18.43 1.20
N ASP A 107 -8.35 -17.54 2.15
CA ASP A 107 -8.59 -16.10 1.90
C ASP A 107 -7.30 -15.38 1.45
N ASP A 108 -6.21 -15.57 2.19
CA ASP A 108 -4.88 -15.06 1.80
C ASP A 108 -4.46 -15.55 0.39
N ALA A 109 -4.87 -16.77 0.03
CA ALA A 109 -4.56 -17.33 -1.28
C ALA A 109 -5.35 -16.68 -2.43
N PHE A 110 -6.54 -16.12 -2.19
CA PHE A 110 -7.26 -15.37 -3.22
C PHE A 110 -6.46 -14.13 -3.60
N ASP A 111 -6.12 -13.30 -2.62
CA ASP A 111 -5.41 -12.03 -2.84
C ASP A 111 -4.03 -12.29 -3.45
N ASP A 112 -3.28 -13.25 -2.92
CA ASP A 112 -1.97 -13.65 -3.45
C ASP A 112 -2.07 -14.11 -4.92
N LEU A 113 -3.12 -14.87 -5.28
CA LEU A 113 -3.32 -15.34 -6.66
C LEU A 113 -3.72 -14.22 -7.61
N TYR A 114 -4.65 -13.34 -7.21
CA TYR A 114 -5.08 -12.20 -8.02
C TYR A 114 -3.91 -11.24 -8.26
N PHE A 115 -3.18 -10.89 -7.21
CA PHE A 115 -1.99 -10.05 -7.30
C PHE A 115 -0.89 -10.66 -8.17
N ALA A 116 -0.62 -11.97 -8.01
CA ALA A 116 0.38 -12.66 -8.83
C ALA A 116 -0.02 -12.71 -10.31
N LEU A 117 -1.31 -12.93 -10.61
CA LEU A 117 -1.83 -12.95 -11.98
C LEU A 117 -1.80 -11.57 -12.62
N GLU A 118 -2.21 -10.54 -11.89
CA GLU A 118 -2.16 -9.16 -12.35
C GLU A 118 -0.72 -8.75 -12.68
N SER A 119 0.20 -8.94 -11.74
CA SER A 119 1.63 -8.65 -11.90
C SER A 119 2.23 -9.38 -13.11
N TYR A 120 1.87 -10.66 -13.30
CA TYR A 120 2.34 -11.46 -14.43
C TYR A 120 1.77 -11.01 -15.77
N VAL A 121 0.47 -10.69 -15.83
CA VAL A 121 -0.20 -10.20 -17.04
C VAL A 121 0.32 -8.83 -17.44
N ARG A 122 0.59 -7.95 -16.46
CA ARG A 122 1.24 -6.65 -16.67
C ARG A 122 2.65 -6.80 -17.23
N PHE A 123 3.45 -7.71 -16.67
CA PHE A 123 4.76 -8.06 -17.22
C PHE A 123 4.67 -8.53 -18.68
N LEU A 124 3.73 -9.41 -19.01
CA LEU A 124 3.54 -9.90 -20.38
C LEU A 124 3.18 -8.75 -21.34
N LYS A 125 2.32 -7.83 -20.92
CA LYS A 125 1.93 -6.68 -21.72
C LYS A 125 3.09 -5.69 -21.91
N GLY A 126 3.68 -5.25 -20.81
CA GLY A 126 4.77 -4.26 -20.79
C GLY A 126 6.02 -4.72 -21.53
N THR A 127 6.21 -6.03 -21.69
CA THR A 127 7.34 -6.58 -22.45
C THR A 127 6.99 -7.11 -23.83
N GLY A 128 5.76 -6.88 -24.31
CA GLY A 128 5.30 -7.31 -25.63
C GLY A 128 5.21 -8.84 -25.79
N ARG A 129 5.14 -9.59 -24.69
CA ARG A 129 5.04 -11.06 -24.65
C ARG A 129 3.59 -11.56 -24.57
N TRP A 130 2.62 -10.66 -24.38
CA TRP A 130 1.20 -10.97 -24.49
C TRP A 130 0.84 -11.41 -25.91
N THR A 131 0.19 -12.56 -26.02
CA THR A 131 -0.23 -13.19 -27.29
C THR A 131 -1.76 -13.29 -27.44
N GLY A 132 -2.52 -12.87 -26.42
CA GLY A 132 -3.97 -12.77 -26.47
C GLY A 132 -4.44 -11.56 -27.29
N THR A 133 -5.75 -11.42 -27.46
CA THR A 133 -6.34 -10.22 -28.07
C THR A 133 -6.36 -9.05 -27.09
N GLU A 134 -6.49 -7.83 -27.59
CA GLU A 134 -6.66 -6.65 -26.73
C GLU A 134 -7.96 -6.71 -25.91
N GLY A 135 -9.03 -7.24 -26.52
CA GLY A 135 -10.29 -7.45 -25.81
C GLY A 135 -10.18 -8.48 -24.68
N ALA A 136 -9.44 -9.57 -24.90
CA ALA A 136 -9.20 -10.58 -23.86
C ALA A 136 -8.31 -10.03 -22.72
N TYR A 137 -7.37 -9.12 -23.05
CA TYR A 137 -6.58 -8.42 -22.04
C TYR A 137 -7.46 -7.51 -21.19
N ALA A 138 -8.33 -6.69 -21.80
CA ALA A 138 -9.25 -5.81 -21.08
C ALA A 138 -10.26 -6.58 -20.21
N GLU A 139 -10.78 -7.72 -20.72
CA GLU A 139 -11.67 -8.60 -19.95
C GLU A 139 -10.95 -9.23 -18.75
N LEU A 140 -9.73 -9.74 -18.95
CA LEU A 140 -8.92 -10.30 -17.88
C LEU A 140 -8.56 -9.23 -16.83
N GLN A 141 -8.24 -8.01 -17.26
CA GLN A 141 -8.00 -6.87 -16.37
C GLN A 141 -9.25 -6.49 -15.57
N ALA A 142 -10.43 -6.49 -16.19
CA ALA A 142 -11.68 -6.25 -15.48
C ALA A 142 -11.95 -7.32 -14.41
N VAL A 143 -11.63 -8.60 -14.69
CA VAL A 143 -11.80 -9.69 -13.72
C VAL A 143 -10.76 -9.62 -12.59
N LEU A 144 -9.49 -9.35 -12.92
CA LEU A 144 -8.42 -9.26 -11.92
C LEU A 144 -8.59 -8.01 -11.04
N GLY A 145 -9.01 -6.90 -11.63
CA GLY A 145 -9.46 -5.70 -10.93
C GLY A 145 -10.91 -5.76 -10.44
N SER A 146 -11.49 -6.95 -10.25
CA SER A 146 -12.79 -7.19 -9.59
C SER A 146 -12.67 -8.05 -8.31
N GLY A 147 -11.44 -8.25 -7.79
CA GLY A 147 -11.23 -8.92 -6.50
C GLY A 147 -11.92 -8.21 -5.32
N PRO A 148 -11.90 -8.75 -4.09
CA PRO A 148 -12.51 -8.12 -2.92
C PRO A 148 -12.01 -6.68 -2.66
N ALA A 149 -10.82 -6.31 -3.14
CA ALA A 149 -10.30 -4.93 -3.15
C ALA A 149 -11.00 -3.99 -4.16
N ALA A 150 -11.66 -4.53 -5.19
CA ALA A 150 -12.31 -3.79 -6.26
C ALA A 150 -13.82 -3.53 -6.06
N ALA A 151 -14.38 -3.92 -4.92
CA ALA A 151 -15.69 -3.45 -4.49
C ALA A 151 -15.66 -1.98 -4.01
N ALA A 152 -14.70 -1.17 -4.49
CA ALA A 152 -14.74 0.27 -4.32
C ALA A 152 -15.92 0.82 -5.16
N PRO A 153 -16.96 1.40 -4.55
CA PRO A 153 -18.07 1.96 -5.31
C PRO A 153 -17.56 3.08 -6.23
N ASP A 154 -18.01 3.09 -7.49
CA ASP A 154 -17.77 4.19 -8.46
C ASP A 154 -17.86 5.54 -7.71
N HIS A 155 -16.71 6.19 -7.53
CA HIS A 155 -16.66 7.46 -6.84
C HIS A 155 -17.29 8.54 -7.73
N PRO A 156 -18.00 9.54 -7.16
CA PRO A 156 -18.58 10.59 -7.98
C PRO A 156 -17.49 11.39 -8.72
N ASP A 157 -17.76 11.78 -9.97
CA ASP A 157 -16.85 12.62 -10.76
C ASP A 157 -16.50 13.92 -9.99
N ILE A 158 -15.19 14.21 -9.86
CA ILE A 158 -14.73 15.43 -9.20
C ILE A 158 -14.90 16.61 -10.15
N VAL A 159 -15.79 17.54 -9.80
CA VAL A 159 -15.97 18.79 -10.55
C VAL A 159 -15.10 19.89 -9.95
N VAL A 160 -13.95 20.14 -10.58
CA VAL A 160 -13.01 21.17 -10.11
C VAL A 160 -13.63 22.57 -10.26
N PRO A 161 -13.82 23.33 -9.16
CA PRO A 161 -14.36 24.67 -9.23
C PRO A 161 -13.37 25.64 -9.89
N ARG A 162 -13.88 26.57 -10.69
CA ARG A 162 -13.06 27.65 -11.27
C ARG A 162 -12.87 28.75 -10.25
N LEU A 163 -11.65 28.89 -9.76
CA LEU A 163 -11.22 29.96 -8.87
C LEU A 163 -10.26 30.89 -9.60
N SER A 164 -10.39 32.19 -9.38
CA SER A 164 -9.38 33.16 -9.80
C SER A 164 -8.06 32.95 -9.06
N ASP A 165 -6.96 33.46 -9.62
CA ASP A 165 -5.65 33.37 -8.97
C ASP A 165 -5.64 34.02 -7.57
N GLU A 166 -6.33 35.15 -7.40
CA GLU A 166 -6.45 35.84 -6.10
C GLU A 166 -7.20 34.99 -5.06
N GLU A 167 -8.29 34.34 -5.47
CA GLU A 167 -9.04 33.42 -4.59
C GLU A 167 -8.20 32.20 -4.20
N GLN A 168 -7.45 31.63 -5.15
CA GLN A 168 -6.56 30.51 -4.88
C GLN A 168 -5.42 30.93 -3.93
N GLU A 169 -4.80 32.09 -4.14
CA GLU A 169 -3.73 32.58 -3.28
C GLU A 169 -4.22 32.82 -1.86
N SER A 170 -5.33 33.54 -1.70
CA SER A 170 -5.91 33.80 -0.39
C SER A 170 -6.29 32.51 0.33
N ALA A 171 -6.84 31.52 -0.39
CA ALA A 171 -7.24 30.25 0.21
C ALA A 171 -6.02 29.40 0.62
N PHE A 172 -4.99 29.33 -0.22
CA PHE A 172 -3.74 28.64 0.14
C PHE A 172 -3.00 29.34 1.28
N ASP A 173 -2.93 30.67 1.30
CA ASP A 173 -2.27 31.42 2.38
C ASP A 173 -2.95 31.22 3.75
N ALA A 174 -4.28 31.02 3.74
CA ALA A 174 -5.03 30.69 4.95
C ALA A 174 -4.85 29.24 5.42
N MET A 175 -4.34 28.35 4.56
CA MET A 175 -4.24 26.91 4.84
C MET A 175 -3.07 26.60 5.79
N PRO A 176 -3.32 25.87 6.91
CA PRO A 176 -2.26 25.48 7.85
C PRO A 176 -1.08 24.78 7.19
N LEU A 177 -1.31 23.92 6.20
CA LEU A 177 -0.25 23.26 5.42
C LEU A 177 0.76 24.28 4.86
N ILE A 178 0.28 25.32 4.18
CA ILE A 178 1.14 26.31 3.51
C ILE A 178 1.87 27.17 4.52
N ARG A 179 1.22 27.56 5.63
CA ARG A 179 1.86 28.29 6.73
C ARG A 179 2.99 27.48 7.36
N ARG A 180 2.70 26.22 7.73
CA ARG A 180 3.67 25.30 8.38
C ARG A 180 4.82 24.95 7.44
N ALA A 181 4.53 24.68 6.17
CA ALA A 181 5.54 24.45 5.14
C ALA A 181 6.45 25.67 4.95
N SER A 182 5.89 26.88 4.92
CA SER A 182 6.67 28.11 4.81
C SER A 182 7.60 28.32 6.00
N ALA A 183 7.09 28.12 7.23
CA ALA A 183 7.89 28.21 8.45
C ALA A 183 9.01 27.15 8.48
N LEU A 184 8.73 25.93 8.02
CA LEU A 184 9.72 24.87 7.95
C LEU A 184 10.80 25.14 6.89
N LEU A 185 10.42 25.66 5.72
CA LEU A 185 11.36 26.09 4.67
C LEU A 185 12.24 27.26 5.13
N GLU A 186 11.67 28.24 5.82
CA GLU A 186 12.42 29.34 6.44
C GLU A 186 13.41 28.81 7.48
N TRP A 187 12.96 27.89 8.33
CA TRP A 187 13.82 27.25 9.31
C TRP A 187 14.98 26.49 8.65
N VAL A 188 14.72 25.73 7.57
CA VAL A 188 15.75 25.02 6.80
C VAL A 188 16.80 26.01 6.29
N GLY A 189 16.37 27.15 5.76
CA GLY A 189 17.24 28.23 5.29
C GLY A 189 18.24 27.73 4.25
N ALA A 190 19.53 28.01 4.45
CA ALA A 190 20.60 27.53 3.56
C ALA A 190 20.87 26.01 3.68
N GLY A 191 20.33 25.35 4.71
CA GLY A 191 20.37 23.90 4.87
C GLY A 191 20.55 23.44 6.33
N LYS A 192 20.15 22.19 6.57
CA LYS A 192 20.18 21.51 7.89
C LYS A 192 20.91 20.19 7.82
N GLU A 193 21.52 19.79 8.91
CA GLU A 193 22.17 18.48 9.01
C GLU A 193 21.14 17.36 9.09
N VAL A 194 21.32 16.33 8.26
CA VAL A 194 20.51 15.10 8.32
C VAL A 194 21.41 13.89 8.58
N THR A 195 20.79 12.79 8.98
CA THR A 195 21.40 11.46 9.04
C THR A 195 21.47 10.86 7.62
N ALA A 196 22.16 9.72 7.49
CA ALA A 196 22.21 8.99 6.23
C ALA A 196 20.83 8.49 5.76
N THR A 197 19.86 8.39 6.67
CA THR A 197 18.46 8.02 6.36
C THR A 197 17.59 9.23 6.02
N GLY A 198 18.19 10.41 5.85
CA GLY A 198 17.46 11.66 5.57
C GLY A 198 16.74 12.28 6.79
N ALA A 199 16.84 11.67 7.97
CA ALA A 199 16.21 12.19 9.18
C ALA A 199 17.00 13.37 9.77
N LEU A 200 16.32 14.34 10.37
CA LEU A 200 16.95 15.39 11.14
C LEU A 200 17.73 14.82 12.33
N ARG A 201 18.78 15.53 12.74
CA ARG A 201 19.50 15.19 13.99
C ARG A 201 18.59 15.46 15.18
N LEU A 202 18.76 14.70 16.26
CA LEU A 202 17.91 14.81 17.48
C LEU A 202 17.79 16.26 18.00
N LYS A 203 18.89 17.02 17.96
CA LYS A 203 18.94 18.43 18.38
C LYS A 203 18.04 19.36 17.55
N ASP A 204 17.77 18.96 16.30
CA ASP A 204 17.05 19.74 15.29
C ASP A 204 15.56 19.35 15.24
N ILE A 205 15.14 18.28 15.91
CA ILE A 205 13.74 17.84 15.95
C ILE A 205 12.84 18.88 16.64
N GLU A 206 13.25 19.42 17.80
CA GLU A 206 12.44 20.39 18.54
C GLU A 206 12.15 21.68 17.74
N PRO A 207 13.16 22.36 17.15
CA PRO A 207 12.88 23.54 16.35
C PRO A 207 12.14 23.24 15.04
N ALA A 208 12.33 22.06 14.43
CA ALA A 208 11.57 21.65 13.24
C ALA A 208 10.11 21.33 13.57
N ALA A 209 9.85 20.63 14.68
CA ALA A 209 8.52 20.33 15.17
C ALA A 209 7.76 21.62 15.50
N ALA A 210 8.44 22.59 16.12
CA ALA A 210 7.87 23.90 16.39
C ALA A 210 7.45 24.66 15.10
N ALA A 211 8.20 24.50 14.01
CA ALA A 211 7.87 25.11 12.72
C ALA A 211 6.57 24.54 12.12
N VAL A 212 6.22 23.29 12.44
CA VAL A 212 4.95 22.67 12.10
C VAL A 212 3.93 22.68 13.24
N GLU A 213 4.15 23.54 14.26
CA GLU A 213 3.26 23.77 15.39
C GLU A 213 3.06 22.55 16.32
N VAL A 214 4.02 21.62 16.34
CA VAL A 214 4.01 20.44 17.21
C VAL A 214 5.03 20.57 18.35
N LEU A 215 4.58 20.30 19.58
CA LEU A 215 5.46 20.26 20.75
C LEU A 215 6.13 18.88 20.86
N ALA A 216 7.28 18.71 20.19
CA ALA A 216 8.09 17.48 20.26
C ALA A 216 9.57 17.79 20.49
N ARG A 217 10.32 16.84 21.05
CA ARG A 217 11.76 16.94 21.26
C ARG A 217 12.45 15.61 20.98
N GLY A 218 13.61 15.68 20.32
CA GLY A 218 14.46 14.51 20.10
C GLY A 218 15.13 14.02 21.38
N LYS A 219 14.94 12.74 21.73
CA LYS A 219 15.61 12.08 22.86
C LYS A 219 16.17 10.73 22.44
N ARG A 220 17.45 10.51 22.74
CA ARG A 220 18.12 9.25 22.44
C ARG A 220 17.45 8.10 23.22
N GLY A 221 17.04 7.06 22.50
CA GLY A 221 16.45 5.85 23.08
C GLY A 221 14.98 6.00 23.49
N ALA A 222 14.31 7.09 23.11
CA ALA A 222 12.86 7.15 23.18
C ALA A 222 12.25 6.04 22.32
N LYS A 223 11.20 5.40 22.83
CA LYS A 223 10.43 4.41 22.07
C LYS A 223 9.50 5.14 21.11
N ARG A 224 9.22 4.56 19.95
CA ARG A 224 8.15 5.04 19.07
C ARG A 224 6.86 5.08 19.90
N PRO A 225 6.12 6.19 19.93
CA PRO A 225 4.83 6.21 20.59
C PRO A 225 3.97 5.10 19.99
N ALA A 226 3.35 4.28 20.84
CA ALA A 226 2.31 3.38 20.37
C ALA A 226 1.22 4.24 19.72
N THR A 227 0.63 3.74 18.63
CA THR A 227 -0.51 4.36 17.95
C THR A 227 -1.47 4.92 18.98
N GLU A 228 -1.69 6.24 18.92
CA GLU A 228 -2.35 6.99 19.98
C GLU A 228 -3.73 6.40 20.25
N SER A 229 -3.87 5.66 21.35
CA SER A 229 -5.18 5.44 21.96
C SER A 229 -5.67 6.81 22.39
N ALA A 230 -6.73 7.30 21.76
CA ALA A 230 -7.34 8.59 22.06
C ALA A 230 -7.61 8.70 23.58
N GLY A 231 -6.87 9.52 24.31
CA GLY A 231 -7.13 9.69 25.74
C GLY A 231 -6.16 10.59 26.52
N GLU A 232 -4.85 10.46 26.36
CA GLU A 232 -3.91 11.22 27.21
C GLU A 232 -2.76 11.81 26.39
N ARG A 233 -2.94 13.06 25.95
CA ARG A 233 -1.83 13.87 25.46
C ARG A 233 -0.98 14.23 26.69
N PRO A 234 0.30 13.83 26.77
CA PRO A 234 1.11 14.15 27.94
C PRO A 234 1.24 15.68 28.11
N ASP A 235 1.24 16.15 29.35
CA ASP A 235 1.40 17.59 29.73
C ASP A 235 2.79 18.18 29.39
N GLY A 236 3.55 17.56 28.49
CA GLY A 236 4.91 17.94 28.10
C GLY A 236 5.26 17.54 26.67
N PRO A 237 6.44 17.95 26.17
CA PRO A 237 6.86 17.69 24.80
C PRO A 237 6.93 16.19 24.52
N LEU A 238 6.40 15.77 23.37
CA LEU A 238 6.53 14.40 22.89
C LEU A 238 8.01 14.07 22.67
N GLU A 239 8.55 13.13 23.45
CA GLU A 239 9.93 12.69 23.34
C GLU A 239 10.05 11.60 22.27
N VAL A 240 10.81 11.88 21.19
CA VAL A 240 10.92 10.98 20.02
C VAL A 240 12.35 10.57 19.70
N GLY A 241 12.50 9.36 19.15
CA GLY A 241 13.80 8.81 18.74
C GLY A 241 14.21 9.26 17.33
N SER A 242 13.23 9.63 16.51
CA SER A 242 13.39 10.11 15.14
C SER A 242 12.37 11.21 14.84
N MET A 243 12.67 12.11 13.89
CA MET A 243 11.67 13.09 13.42
C MET A 243 10.45 12.41 12.79
N PHE A 244 10.64 11.20 12.23
CA PHE A 244 9.60 10.40 11.61
C PHE A 244 8.57 9.86 12.63
N ASP A 245 8.89 9.93 13.92
CA ASP A 245 7.94 9.58 14.99
C ASP A 245 7.02 10.77 15.37
N VAL A 246 7.16 11.92 14.68
CA VAL A 246 6.29 13.10 14.82
C VAL A 246 5.41 13.18 13.56
N PRO A 247 4.17 12.69 13.56
CA PRO A 247 3.38 12.46 12.33
C PRO A 247 3.27 13.68 11.43
N VAL A 248 2.82 14.82 11.95
CA VAL A 248 2.69 16.07 11.16
C VAL A 248 4.03 16.51 10.57
N LEU A 249 5.13 16.41 11.33
CA LEU A 249 6.46 16.76 10.83
C LEU A 249 6.93 15.78 9.76
N ASN A 250 6.66 14.48 9.93
CA ASN A 250 6.97 13.46 8.95
C ASN A 250 6.29 13.75 7.61
N GLU A 251 4.98 13.98 7.62
CA GLU A 251 4.22 14.18 6.40
C GLU A 251 4.58 15.49 5.70
N VAL A 252 4.66 16.59 6.44
CA VAL A 252 5.04 17.89 5.85
C VAL A 252 6.48 17.85 5.33
N TRP A 253 7.42 17.23 6.05
CA TRP A 253 8.80 17.09 5.58
C TRP A 253 8.89 16.22 4.32
N SER A 254 8.21 15.07 4.32
CA SER A 254 8.21 14.15 3.18
C SER A 254 7.56 14.80 1.96
N ALA A 255 6.46 15.56 2.15
CA ALA A 255 5.82 16.31 1.08
C ALA A 255 6.71 17.44 0.53
N LEU A 256 7.44 18.17 1.38
CA LEU A 256 8.42 19.17 0.93
C LEU A 256 9.56 18.56 0.12
N VAL A 257 10.02 17.37 0.51
CA VAL A 257 11.05 16.62 -0.25
C VAL A 257 10.47 16.17 -1.59
N GLY A 258 9.29 15.56 -1.58
CA GLY A 258 8.65 15.05 -2.77
C GLY A 258 8.27 16.15 -3.77
N ALA A 259 7.76 17.28 -3.29
CA ALA A 259 7.47 18.43 -4.13
C ALA A 259 8.74 19.17 -4.64
N GLY A 260 9.94 18.68 -4.32
CA GLY A 260 11.20 19.28 -4.77
C GLY A 260 11.53 20.63 -4.11
N LEU A 261 10.84 20.97 -3.01
CA LEU A 261 11.09 22.18 -2.22
C LEU A 261 12.30 21.99 -1.29
N ILE A 262 12.54 20.76 -0.84
CA ILE A 262 13.75 20.34 -0.13
C ILE A 262 14.45 19.25 -0.94
N ARG A 263 15.77 19.34 -1.05
CA ARG A 263 16.62 18.26 -1.57
C ARG A 263 17.41 17.63 -0.42
N LEU A 264 17.32 16.31 -0.27
CA LEU A 264 18.14 15.55 0.66
C LEU A 264 19.45 15.13 -0.01
N GLY A 265 20.58 15.54 0.58
CA GLY A 265 21.89 14.94 0.33
C GLY A 265 22.27 13.95 1.43
N SER A 266 23.45 13.33 1.30
CA SER A 266 23.94 12.31 2.24
C SER A 266 24.08 12.78 3.69
N THR A 267 24.22 14.09 3.91
CA THR A 267 24.43 14.68 5.24
C THR A 267 23.70 16.02 5.46
N ARG A 268 23.05 16.57 4.43
CA ARG A 268 22.34 17.84 4.53
C ARG A 268 21.04 17.85 3.74
N ALA A 269 20.02 18.47 4.30
CA ALA A 269 18.84 18.93 3.59
C ALA A 269 19.08 20.39 3.16
N VAL A 270 18.83 20.72 1.89
CA VAL A 270 19.01 22.07 1.32
C VAL A 270 17.79 22.46 0.50
N PRO A 271 17.58 23.75 0.16
CA PRO A 271 16.55 24.14 -0.79
C PRO A 271 16.67 23.36 -2.11
N GLY A 272 15.53 22.80 -2.56
CA GLY A 272 15.43 22.06 -3.81
C GLY A 272 15.22 22.98 -5.03
N PRO A 273 15.09 22.39 -6.24
CA PRO A 273 14.92 23.17 -7.47
C PRO A 273 13.62 24.00 -7.47
N GLU A 274 12.56 23.52 -6.82
CA GLU A 274 11.26 24.20 -6.77
C GLU A 274 11.19 25.26 -5.66
N ALA A 275 12.22 25.36 -4.80
CA ALA A 275 12.20 26.28 -3.66
C ALA A 275 12.07 27.76 -4.08
N ALA A 276 12.59 28.12 -5.25
CA ALA A 276 12.46 29.48 -5.79
C ALA A 276 11.00 29.82 -6.17
N ALA A 277 10.22 28.83 -6.63
CA ALA A 277 8.83 29.01 -7.02
C ALA A 277 7.93 29.30 -5.80
N TRP A 278 8.28 28.77 -4.62
CA TRP A 278 7.49 28.93 -3.38
C TRP A 278 7.19 30.39 -3.00
N ASN A 279 8.16 31.28 -3.20
CA ASN A 279 8.06 32.71 -2.96
C ASN A 279 8.33 33.54 -4.23
N SER A 280 8.08 32.97 -5.42
CA SER A 280 8.25 33.68 -6.69
C SER A 280 7.40 34.95 -6.72
N ALA A 281 7.79 35.98 -7.49
CA ALA A 281 6.93 37.13 -7.73
C ALA A 281 5.75 36.79 -8.66
N GLU A 282 5.91 35.75 -9.49
CA GLU A 282 4.91 35.27 -10.43
C GLU A 282 3.88 34.39 -9.70
N VAL A 283 2.61 34.85 -9.69
CA VAL A 283 1.49 34.19 -9.00
C VAL A 283 1.33 32.73 -9.45
N GLY A 284 1.41 32.49 -10.76
CA GLY A 284 1.26 31.14 -11.32
C GLY A 284 2.32 30.14 -10.83
N GLU A 285 3.56 30.59 -10.63
CA GLU A 285 4.63 29.74 -10.09
C GLU A 285 4.40 29.42 -8.61
N ARG A 286 4.00 30.42 -7.81
CA ARG A 286 3.65 30.21 -6.40
C ARG A 286 2.49 29.23 -6.24
N LEU A 287 1.41 29.43 -6.99
CA LEU A 287 0.24 28.56 -6.96
C LEU A 287 0.59 27.13 -7.40
N LYS A 288 1.42 26.97 -8.43
CA LYS A 288 1.89 25.65 -8.87
C LYS A 288 2.66 24.93 -7.76
N ALA A 289 3.59 25.61 -7.08
CA ALA A 289 4.39 25.02 -6.00
C ALA A 289 3.52 24.61 -4.79
N ARG A 290 2.56 25.45 -4.40
CA ARG A 290 1.62 25.19 -3.29
C ARG A 290 0.69 24.02 -3.60
N ARG A 291 0.15 23.98 -4.82
CA ARG A 291 -0.67 22.86 -5.31
C ARG A 291 0.12 21.56 -5.33
N MET A 292 1.34 21.59 -5.86
CA MET A 292 2.22 20.41 -5.90
C MET A 292 2.50 19.87 -4.50
N LEU A 293 2.79 20.74 -3.52
CA LEU A 293 2.94 20.32 -2.13
C LEU A 293 1.69 19.59 -1.60
N ALA A 294 0.50 20.16 -1.83
CA ALA A 294 -0.76 19.56 -1.40
C ALA A 294 -1.02 18.20 -2.07
N VAL A 295 -0.79 18.09 -3.39
CA VAL A 295 -0.93 16.84 -4.15
C VAL A 295 0.03 15.77 -3.62
N VAL A 296 1.31 16.09 -3.46
CA VAL A 296 2.31 15.12 -2.95
C VAL A 296 1.96 14.66 -1.53
N LEU A 297 1.45 15.55 -0.68
CA LEU A 297 1.00 15.17 0.65
C LEU A 297 -0.21 14.22 0.58
N LEU A 298 -1.20 14.54 -0.26
CA LEU A 298 -2.38 13.69 -0.46
C LEU A 298 -1.98 12.30 -0.97
N VAL A 299 -1.14 12.22 -2.00
CA VAL A 299 -0.62 10.94 -2.51
C VAL A 299 0.13 10.18 -1.41
N GLY A 300 0.98 10.84 -0.63
CA GLY A 300 1.69 10.20 0.49
C GLY A 300 0.75 9.63 1.56
N VAL A 301 -0.35 10.33 1.86
CA VAL A 301 -1.37 9.86 2.81
C VAL A 301 -2.17 8.69 2.23
N LEU A 302 -2.53 8.75 0.95
CA LEU A 302 -3.32 7.71 0.27
C LEU A 302 -2.52 6.42 0.04
N SER A 303 -1.20 6.53 -0.15
CA SER A 303 -0.30 5.38 -0.38
C SER A 303 0.46 4.92 0.88
N SER A 304 0.09 5.41 2.06
CA SER A 304 0.83 5.13 3.30
C SER A 304 0.72 3.65 3.71
N SER A 305 1.83 2.92 3.60
CA SER A 305 1.93 1.47 3.87
C SER A 305 2.12 1.08 5.35
N ASP A 306 1.90 2.00 6.30
CA ASP A 306 2.09 1.71 7.74
C ASP A 306 0.91 0.89 8.32
N ALA A 307 -0.13 0.63 7.52
CA ALA A 307 -1.23 -0.28 7.86
C ALA A 307 -0.75 -1.74 7.85
N VAL A 308 -1.07 -2.48 8.91
CA VAL A 308 -0.71 -3.90 9.07
C VAL A 308 -1.64 -4.81 8.26
N TRP A 309 -2.80 -4.26 7.86
CA TRP A 309 -3.85 -4.93 7.11
C TRP A 309 -4.22 -4.02 5.95
N ASP A 310 -4.20 -4.58 4.73
CA ASP A 310 -4.67 -4.02 3.46
C ASP A 310 -4.56 -2.48 3.30
N VAL A 311 -3.45 -2.05 2.70
CA VAL A 311 -3.16 -0.63 2.40
C VAL A 311 -4.14 -0.06 1.37
N GLU A 312 -4.65 -0.90 0.46
CA GLU A 312 -5.57 -0.48 -0.62
C GLU A 312 -6.94 -0.12 -0.03
N SER A 313 -7.42 -0.88 0.96
CA SER A 313 -8.67 -0.58 1.66
C SER A 313 -8.63 0.73 2.46
N VAL A 314 -7.50 1.08 3.10
CA VAL A 314 -7.34 2.36 3.81
C VAL A 314 -7.29 3.54 2.83
N GLY A 315 -6.43 3.45 1.80
CA GLY A 315 -6.28 4.49 0.78
C GLY A 315 -7.59 4.75 0.04
N GLY A 316 -8.26 3.68 -0.38
CA GLY A 316 -9.57 3.72 -1.03
C GLY A 316 -10.65 4.35 -0.15
N THR A 317 -10.68 4.02 1.15
CA THR A 317 -11.62 4.64 2.10
C THR A 317 -11.38 6.14 2.25
N VAL A 318 -10.12 6.58 2.38
CA VAL A 318 -9.78 8.02 2.47
C VAL A 318 -10.16 8.73 1.17
N LEU A 319 -9.82 8.15 0.01
CA LEU A 319 -10.14 8.72 -1.30
C LEU A 319 -11.65 8.85 -1.48
N ALA A 320 -12.43 7.82 -1.14
CA ALA A 320 -13.88 7.85 -1.20
C ALA A 320 -14.45 9.03 -0.38
N VAL A 321 -14.04 9.16 0.88
CA VAL A 321 -14.49 10.25 1.76
C VAL A 321 -14.14 11.63 1.18
N LEU A 322 -12.91 11.80 0.65
CA LEU A 322 -12.48 13.05 0.03
C LEU A 322 -13.30 13.36 -1.22
N THR A 323 -13.54 12.38 -2.08
CA THR A 323 -14.30 12.54 -3.33
C THR A 323 -15.75 12.91 -3.04
N TYR A 324 -16.43 12.22 -2.12
CA TYR A 324 -17.76 12.64 -1.65
C TYR A 324 -17.73 14.02 -1.00
N GLY A 325 -16.65 14.37 -0.31
CA GLY A 325 -16.42 15.70 0.27
C GLY A 325 -16.29 16.84 -0.75
N THR A 326 -16.13 16.53 -2.04
CA THR A 326 -16.19 17.52 -3.14
C THR A 326 -17.61 17.78 -3.64
N THR A 327 -18.60 17.02 -3.17
CA THR A 327 -19.98 17.05 -3.64
C THR A 327 -20.94 17.74 -2.65
N GLU A 328 -22.21 17.84 -3.02
CA GLU A 328 -23.28 18.33 -2.14
C GLU A 328 -23.64 17.32 -1.03
N ASP A 329 -23.28 16.04 -1.20
CA ASP A 329 -23.60 14.93 -0.30
C ASP A 329 -22.33 14.36 0.37
N PRO A 330 -21.59 15.16 1.19
CA PRO A 330 -20.39 14.69 1.86
C PRO A 330 -20.70 13.63 2.93
N VAL A 331 -19.70 12.82 3.25
CA VAL A 331 -19.80 11.81 4.31
C VAL A 331 -19.90 12.49 5.69
N PRO A 332 -20.93 12.22 6.50
CA PRO A 332 -20.99 12.65 7.89
C PRO A 332 -19.84 12.07 8.72
N VAL A 333 -19.22 12.89 9.56
CA VAL A 333 -18.11 12.44 10.43
C VAL A 333 -18.58 11.27 11.29
N ALA A 334 -19.75 11.40 11.93
CA ALA A 334 -20.35 10.37 12.78
C ALA A 334 -20.57 9.02 12.07
N GLN A 335 -20.75 9.00 10.75
CA GLN A 335 -20.89 7.75 9.99
C GLN A 335 -19.56 6.98 9.98
N LEU A 336 -18.46 7.67 9.68
CA LEU A 336 -17.14 7.06 9.69
C LEU A 336 -16.69 6.71 11.13
N GLU A 337 -17.08 7.51 12.12
CA GLU A 337 -16.86 7.16 13.53
C GLU A 337 -17.61 5.90 13.95
N ALA A 338 -18.85 5.72 13.49
CA ALA A 338 -19.64 4.52 13.78
C ALA A 338 -19.00 3.27 13.16
N LEU A 339 -18.52 3.36 11.92
CA LEU A 339 -17.79 2.28 11.25
C LEU A 339 -16.50 1.93 12.01
N ALA A 340 -15.72 2.95 12.39
CA ALA A 340 -14.47 2.76 13.16
C ALA A 340 -14.67 2.30 14.61
N SER A 341 -15.90 2.39 15.14
CA SER A 341 -16.25 2.01 16.51
C SER A 341 -16.97 0.68 16.61
N MET A 342 -17.17 -0.03 15.48
CA MET A 342 -17.66 -1.40 15.53
C MET A 342 -16.67 -2.25 16.34
N GLU A 343 -17.09 -2.68 17.53
CA GLU A 343 -16.22 -3.27 18.54
C GLU A 343 -15.52 -4.53 18.01
N LEU A 344 -14.20 -4.44 17.84
CA LEU A 344 -13.27 -5.58 17.75
C LEU A 344 -13.33 -6.50 19.00
N GLY A 345 -14.07 -6.12 20.04
CA GLY A 345 -14.18 -6.79 21.33
C GLY A 345 -15.25 -7.88 21.44
N GLU A 346 -16.32 -7.85 20.63
CA GLU A 346 -17.29 -8.96 20.56
C GLU A 346 -16.84 -10.06 19.58
N ALA A 347 -15.87 -9.78 18.71
CA ALA A 347 -15.29 -10.73 17.76
C ALA A 347 -14.27 -11.70 18.38
N PHE A 348 -13.74 -11.37 19.56
CA PHE A 348 -12.88 -12.26 20.35
C PHE A 348 -13.45 -12.48 21.76
N PRO A 349 -14.55 -13.24 21.92
CA PRO A 349 -14.80 -13.85 23.22
C PRO A 349 -13.60 -14.77 23.49
N ASP A 350 -12.86 -14.45 24.56
CA ASP A 350 -11.86 -15.29 25.22
C ASP A 350 -12.21 -16.77 24.97
N HIS A 351 -11.39 -17.50 24.20
CA HIS A 351 -11.66 -18.85 23.70
C HIS A 351 -12.08 -19.80 24.84
N GLY A 352 -13.36 -19.77 25.20
CA GLY A 352 -14.10 -20.91 25.67
C GLY A 352 -14.49 -21.67 24.42
N ILE A 353 -13.66 -22.65 24.06
CA ILE A 353 -14.00 -23.68 23.07
C ILE A 353 -15.37 -24.26 23.48
N VAL A 354 -16.43 -23.83 22.82
CA VAL A 354 -17.69 -24.55 22.79
C VAL A 354 -17.63 -25.34 21.49
N ASP A 355 -17.18 -26.60 21.63
CA ASP A 355 -17.32 -27.64 20.62
C ASP A 355 -18.82 -27.83 20.31
N ASP A 356 -19.36 -27.05 19.38
CA ASP A 356 -20.62 -27.38 18.71
C ASP A 356 -20.36 -27.50 17.19
N PRO A 357 -20.12 -28.72 16.69
CA PRO A 357 -19.73 -28.96 15.29
C PRO A 357 -20.89 -28.81 14.28
N ASP A 358 -22.08 -28.37 14.69
CA ASP A 358 -23.26 -28.24 13.82
C ASP A 358 -23.64 -26.77 13.47
N LEU A 359 -22.84 -25.76 13.84
CA LEU A 359 -23.14 -24.33 13.60
C LEU A 359 -21.95 -23.45 13.16
N SER A 360 -21.02 -23.95 12.33
CA SER A 360 -20.09 -23.06 11.61
C SER A 360 -20.69 -22.69 10.24
N ASP A 361 -21.48 -21.61 10.21
CA ASP A 361 -21.99 -21.04 8.97
C ASP A 361 -20.89 -20.15 8.38
N ALA A 362 -20.05 -20.70 7.49
CA ALA A 362 -18.86 -20.02 6.94
C ALA A 362 -19.16 -18.60 6.39
N SER A 363 -20.37 -18.38 5.88
CA SER A 363 -20.87 -17.07 5.43
C SER A 363 -20.99 -16.01 6.53
N GLN A 364 -21.20 -16.43 7.78
CA GLN A 364 -21.25 -15.53 8.94
C GLN A 364 -19.86 -15.17 9.45
N ASP A 365 -18.87 -16.03 9.22
CA ASP A 365 -17.48 -15.78 9.61
C ASP A 365 -16.78 -14.86 8.59
N GLU A 366 -17.08 -15.00 7.30
CA GLU A 366 -16.64 -14.09 6.23
C GLU A 366 -17.20 -12.67 6.41
N ALA A 367 -18.51 -12.52 6.59
CA ALA A 367 -19.13 -11.21 6.83
C ALA A 367 -18.65 -10.52 8.13
N ARG A 368 -18.23 -11.30 9.13
CA ARG A 368 -17.59 -10.77 10.35
C ARG A 368 -16.19 -10.27 10.07
N LEU A 369 -15.42 -11.00 9.27
CA LEU A 369 -14.06 -10.64 8.90
C LEU A 369 -14.03 -9.38 8.02
N GLU A 370 -14.92 -9.28 7.03
CA GLU A 370 -15.13 -8.06 6.22
C GLU A 370 -15.49 -6.85 7.10
N ALA A 371 -16.36 -7.04 8.09
CA ALA A 371 -16.73 -5.98 9.02
C ALA A 371 -15.55 -5.53 9.91
N ILE A 372 -14.65 -6.46 10.26
CA ILE A 372 -13.42 -6.16 10.99
C ILE A 372 -12.44 -5.35 10.12
N TYR A 373 -12.24 -5.76 8.87
CA TYR A 373 -11.40 -5.01 7.92
C TYR A 373 -11.95 -3.62 7.66
N ALA A 374 -13.25 -3.49 7.40
CA ALA A 374 -13.91 -2.20 7.20
C ALA A 374 -13.81 -1.30 8.44
N SER A 375 -13.92 -1.86 9.66
CA SER A 375 -13.73 -1.12 10.92
C SER A 375 -12.29 -0.63 11.09
N TYR A 376 -11.31 -1.49 10.80
CA TYR A 376 -9.89 -1.12 10.82
C TYR A 376 -9.56 -0.04 9.78
N ALA A 377 -10.02 -0.21 8.54
CA ALA A 377 -9.84 0.75 7.47
C ALA A 377 -10.47 2.09 7.81
N ALA A 378 -11.68 2.11 8.36
CA ALA A 378 -12.35 3.32 8.83
C ALA A 378 -11.57 3.99 9.98
N MET A 379 -11.00 3.23 10.90
CA MET A 379 -10.19 3.77 12.00
C MET A 379 -8.91 4.45 11.49
N GLU A 380 -8.17 3.82 10.58
CA GLU A 380 -6.94 4.41 10.04
C GLU A 380 -7.27 5.57 9.07
N ALA A 381 -8.35 5.45 8.29
CA ALA A 381 -8.86 6.54 7.46
C ALA A 381 -9.23 7.76 8.29
N ARG A 382 -9.86 7.60 9.46
CA ARG A 382 -10.13 8.72 10.39
C ARG A 382 -8.85 9.41 10.84
N ARG A 383 -7.79 8.65 11.10
CA ARG A 383 -6.50 9.21 11.50
C ARG A 383 -5.89 10.04 10.37
N SER A 384 -5.90 9.51 9.15
CA SER A 384 -5.46 10.20 7.94
C SER A 384 -6.28 11.47 7.66
N LEU A 385 -7.61 11.39 7.73
CA LEU A 385 -8.51 12.53 7.56
C LEU A 385 -8.34 13.56 8.68
N GLY A 386 -8.05 13.13 9.91
CA GLY A 386 -7.74 14.02 11.02
C GLY A 386 -6.46 14.83 10.79
N LEU A 387 -5.42 14.20 10.24
CA LEU A 387 -4.20 14.90 9.80
C LEU A 387 -4.51 15.90 8.67
N LEU A 388 -5.25 15.46 7.64
CA LEU A 388 -5.64 16.33 6.53
C LEU A 388 -6.46 17.53 7.02
N ALA A 389 -7.31 17.33 8.05
CA ALA A 389 -8.09 18.38 8.67
C ALA A 389 -7.22 19.37 9.44
N GLU A 390 -6.25 18.87 10.22
CA GLU A 390 -5.28 19.73 10.91
C GLU A 390 -4.45 20.59 9.93
N LEU A 391 -4.21 20.07 8.73
CA LEU A 391 -3.50 20.74 7.65
C LEU A 391 -4.39 21.64 6.78
N GLY A 392 -5.72 21.59 6.97
CA GLY A 392 -6.73 22.37 6.25
C GLY A 392 -7.00 21.91 4.82
N LEU A 393 -6.71 20.65 4.50
CA LEU A 393 -7.06 20.03 3.21
C LEU A 393 -8.47 19.43 3.21
N VAL A 394 -9.06 19.20 4.39
CA VAL A 394 -10.45 18.79 4.58
C VAL A 394 -11.02 19.50 5.82
N ASP A 395 -12.28 19.87 5.79
CA ASP A 395 -13.05 20.28 6.97
C ASP A 395 -13.74 19.04 7.53
N ALA A 396 -13.67 18.83 8.84
CA ALA A 396 -14.18 17.65 9.52
C ALA A 396 -15.09 18.01 10.72
N ASP A 397 -15.80 19.14 10.66
CA ASP A 397 -16.72 19.58 11.72
C ASP A 397 -17.89 18.59 11.95
N THR A 398 -18.78 18.47 10.96
CA THR A 398 -19.93 17.54 11.01
C THR A 398 -19.95 16.59 9.81
N HIS A 399 -19.36 17.02 8.70
CA HIS A 399 -19.20 16.28 7.47
C HIS A 399 -17.80 16.54 6.94
N TYR A 400 -17.21 15.55 6.28
CA TYR A 400 -15.94 15.73 5.59
C TYR A 400 -16.15 16.54 4.32
N ARG A 401 -15.66 17.79 4.28
CA ARG A 401 -15.78 18.67 3.11
C ARG A 401 -14.42 19.12 2.61
N VAL A 402 -14.18 19.03 1.31
CA VAL A 402 -12.91 19.49 0.72
C VAL A 402 -13.05 20.98 0.38
N PRO A 403 -12.16 21.86 0.88
CA PRO A 403 -12.17 23.27 0.51
C PRO A 403 -12.05 23.45 -1.02
N PRO A 404 -12.72 24.44 -1.63
CA PRO A 404 -12.73 24.60 -3.10
C PRO A 404 -11.34 24.62 -3.75
N VAL A 405 -10.35 25.23 -3.07
CA VAL A 405 -8.96 25.30 -3.56
C VAL A 405 -8.25 23.94 -3.55
N ALA A 406 -8.67 23.03 -2.66
CA ALA A 406 -8.09 21.70 -2.50
C ALA A 406 -8.76 20.64 -3.40
N VAL A 407 -9.95 20.92 -3.95
CA VAL A 407 -10.66 19.98 -4.86
C VAL A 407 -9.78 19.59 -6.04
N GLN A 408 -9.08 20.55 -6.66
CA GLN A 408 -8.13 20.25 -7.74
C GLN A 408 -6.94 19.39 -7.28
N CYS A 409 -6.52 19.53 -6.02
CA CYS A 409 -5.44 18.70 -5.47
C CYS A 409 -5.89 17.26 -5.27
N VAL A 410 -7.14 17.04 -4.82
CA VAL A 410 -7.74 15.72 -4.69
C VAL A 410 -7.90 15.05 -6.06
N ASP A 411 -8.45 15.78 -7.04
CA ASP A 411 -8.57 15.32 -8.44
C ASP A 411 -7.23 14.86 -9.03
N LEU A 412 -6.19 15.69 -8.87
CA LEU A 412 -4.85 15.33 -9.33
C LEU A 412 -4.26 14.14 -8.57
N ALA A 413 -4.47 14.05 -7.25
CA ALA A 413 -3.97 12.94 -6.45
C ALA A 413 -4.67 11.61 -6.82
N ALA A 414 -5.98 11.64 -7.06
CA ALA A 414 -6.75 10.50 -7.55
C ALA A 414 -6.20 10.04 -8.91
N GLY A 415 -6.05 10.97 -9.86
CA GLY A 415 -5.47 10.65 -11.17
C GLY A 415 -4.04 10.13 -11.11
N TYR A 416 -3.23 10.50 -10.10
CA TYR A 416 -1.90 9.92 -9.88
C TYR A 416 -1.95 8.46 -9.41
N LEU A 417 -2.97 8.06 -8.67
CA LEU A 417 -3.17 6.67 -8.26
C LEU A 417 -3.66 5.85 -9.46
N ASP A 418 -4.66 6.34 -10.19
CA ASP A 418 -5.14 5.71 -11.42
C ASP A 418 -4.02 5.56 -12.46
N THR A 419 -3.20 6.60 -12.63
CA THR A 419 -2.06 6.53 -13.57
C THR A 419 -0.86 5.78 -13.01
N ALA A 420 -0.69 5.61 -11.69
CA ALA A 420 0.32 4.70 -11.16
C ALA A 420 -0.07 3.25 -11.52
N ASP A 421 -1.35 2.93 -11.45
CA ASP A 421 -1.89 1.65 -11.92
C ASP A 421 -1.71 1.51 -13.45
N GLU A 422 -1.96 2.56 -14.25
CA GLU A 422 -1.73 2.52 -15.71
C GLU A 422 -0.24 2.53 -16.13
N LEU A 423 0.62 3.31 -15.47
CA LEU A 423 2.05 3.48 -15.78
C LEU A 423 2.91 2.33 -15.25
N SER A 424 2.48 1.63 -14.21
CA SER A 424 3.03 0.31 -13.88
C SER A 424 2.90 -0.66 -15.07
N GLY A 425 1.98 -0.39 -16.00
CA GLY A 425 1.76 -1.12 -17.26
C GLY A 425 2.39 -0.51 -18.53
N ALA A 426 3.06 0.66 -18.46
CA ALA A 426 3.62 1.35 -19.63
C ALA A 426 5.16 1.46 -19.58
N GLU A 427 5.85 1.15 -20.69
CA GLU A 427 7.30 1.40 -20.84
C GLU A 427 7.62 2.87 -20.55
N GLU A 428 8.60 3.10 -19.65
CA GLU A 428 9.06 4.43 -19.22
C GLU A 428 9.24 5.39 -20.43
N PRO A 429 8.46 6.48 -20.54
CA PRO A 429 8.87 7.58 -21.40
C PRO A 429 10.05 8.31 -20.74
N GLU A 430 11.02 8.74 -21.56
CA GLU A 430 12.19 9.48 -21.10
C GLU A 430 11.80 10.61 -20.12
N SER A 431 12.28 10.42 -18.89
CA SER A 431 12.00 11.17 -17.68
C SER A 431 12.04 12.70 -17.86
N ASN A 432 10.87 13.33 -17.72
CA ASN A 432 10.71 14.71 -17.25
C ASN A 432 9.73 14.80 -16.05
N VAL A 433 9.41 13.68 -15.42
CA VAL A 433 8.55 13.60 -14.23
C VAL A 433 9.43 13.57 -12.98
N VAL A 434 9.13 14.48 -12.04
CA VAL A 434 9.78 14.62 -10.74
C VAL A 434 9.69 13.29 -9.99
N ALA A 435 10.81 12.60 -9.84
CA ALA A 435 10.88 11.35 -9.10
C ALA A 435 10.62 11.60 -7.61
N LEU A 436 9.41 11.26 -7.17
CA LEU A 436 9.03 11.11 -5.76
C LEU A 436 9.71 9.84 -5.21
N HIS A 437 11.02 9.88 -5.01
CA HIS A 437 11.72 8.78 -4.34
C HIS A 437 11.47 8.86 -2.83
N ALA A 438 10.72 7.88 -2.32
CA ALA A 438 10.75 7.54 -0.89
C ALA A 438 12.21 7.26 -0.47
N PRO A 439 12.67 7.76 0.69
CA PRO A 439 14.05 7.53 1.13
C PRO A 439 14.25 6.05 1.50
N SER A 440 14.94 5.32 0.61
CA SER A 440 15.37 3.94 0.82
C SER A 440 16.22 3.82 2.10
N ARG A 441 15.69 3.11 3.10
CA ARG A 441 16.40 2.76 4.33
C ARG A 441 17.16 1.43 4.17
N THR A 442 18.32 1.43 3.54
CA THR A 442 19.26 0.30 3.68
C THR A 442 20.72 0.78 3.66
N GLY A 443 21.46 0.46 4.72
CA GLY A 443 22.87 0.84 4.83
C GLY A 443 23.50 0.40 6.15
N ARG A 444 23.57 -0.91 6.38
CA ARG A 444 24.41 -1.48 7.46
C ARG A 444 25.78 -1.78 6.86
N PRO A 445 26.89 -1.15 7.31
CA PRO A 445 28.20 -1.45 6.78
C PRO A 445 28.69 -2.81 7.30
N SER A 446 29.24 -3.62 6.39
CA SER A 446 29.99 -4.84 6.69
C SER A 446 31.17 -4.52 7.60
N LYS A 447 31.26 -5.20 8.74
CA LYS A 447 32.45 -5.19 9.59
C LYS A 447 33.49 -6.15 9.00
N ASP A 448 34.50 -5.60 8.35
CA ASP A 448 35.82 -6.24 8.24
C ASP A 448 36.82 -5.46 9.10
N ARG A 449 36.91 -5.87 10.38
CA ARG A 449 38.15 -6.10 11.15
C ARG A 449 37.84 -6.49 12.59
#